data_AF-A0A453QLZ4-F1
#
_entry.id   AF-A0A453QLZ4-F1
#
_cell.length_a   1.000
_cell.length_b   1.000
_cell.length_c   1.000
_cell.angle_alpha   90.00
_cell.angle_beta   90.00
_cell.angle_gamma   90.00
#
_symmetry.space_group_name_H-M   'P 1'
#
loop_
_entity.id
_entity.type
_entity.pdbx_description
1 polymer ?
#
loop_
_entity_poly.entity_id
_entity_poly.type
_entity_poly.pdbx_seq_one_letter_code
_entity_poly.pdbx_strand_id
1 'polypeptide(L)'
;HRDQERDNMRPSRGLRLAVLLLLFSASVLLPAARAQEETEEEEEFSYLLDAENGPVHWGDIKEEWSACGKGNMQSPIDLASPRVSLVRGLGYLNHSYVPANATIVNRGHDIMVKFEGDAGSVSIAGTPYFLRQLHWHSPTEHSINGRRYDMELHMFHESAQGKAAVIGVFYEVGAHDAFLHK
;
A
#
# COMPACT_ATOMS: atom_id res chain seq x y z
N HIS A 1 -60.42 -27.85 -63.09
CA HIS A 1 -61.77 -27.72 -62.52
C HIS A 1 -61.98 -28.86 -61.53
N ARG A 2 -62.42 -28.51 -60.32
CA ARG A 2 -62.77 -29.35 -59.15
C ARG A 2 -61.60 -29.80 -58.29
N ASP A 3 -61.40 -29.14 -57.14
CA ASP A 3 -62.13 -29.28 -55.84
C ASP A 3 -61.51 -30.43 -55.06
N GLN A 4 -60.67 -30.16 -54.06
CA GLN A 4 -61.02 -29.81 -52.67
C GLN A 4 -61.41 -31.03 -51.81
N GLU A 5 -60.73 -31.08 -50.67
CA GLU A 5 -61.11 -31.69 -49.39
C GLU A 5 -60.75 -33.15 -49.06
N ARG A 6 -60.13 -33.24 -47.86
CA ARG A 6 -60.42 -34.14 -46.73
C ARG A 6 -59.46 -35.28 -46.37
N ASP A 7 -59.23 -35.27 -45.06
CA ASP A 7 -59.16 -36.38 -44.10
C ASP A 7 -57.83 -37.05 -43.76
N ASN A 8 -57.35 -36.62 -42.58
CA ASN A 8 -56.83 -37.41 -41.46
C ASN A 8 -56.71 -38.94 -41.62
N MET A 9 -55.47 -39.43 -41.50
CA MET A 9 -55.17 -40.68 -40.80
C MET A 9 -53.71 -40.70 -40.30
N ARG A 10 -53.54 -40.79 -38.97
CA ARG A 10 -52.31 -41.27 -38.29
C ARG A 10 -52.17 -42.80 -38.54
N PRO A 11 -51.06 -43.53 -38.22
CA PRO A 11 -49.93 -43.17 -37.34
C PRO A 11 -48.51 -43.63 -37.78
N SER A 12 -47.52 -43.13 -37.03
CA SER A 12 -46.27 -43.77 -36.59
C SER A 12 -45.36 -44.49 -37.60
N ARG A 13 -44.08 -44.06 -37.63
CA ARG A 13 -42.93 -44.88 -37.18
C ARG A 13 -41.61 -44.11 -37.33
N GLY A 14 -40.79 -44.14 -36.28
CA GLY A 14 -39.35 -43.95 -36.39
C GLY A 14 -38.76 -42.71 -35.71
N LEU A 15 -38.90 -42.62 -34.39
CA LEU A 15 -38.07 -41.76 -33.54
C LEU A 15 -36.59 -42.19 -33.68
N ARG A 16 -35.76 -41.41 -34.37
CA ARG A 16 -34.29 -41.50 -34.23
C ARG A 16 -33.87 -40.51 -33.15
N LEU A 17 -33.54 -41.07 -31.99
CA LEU A 17 -32.91 -40.43 -30.85
C LEU A 17 -31.62 -39.74 -31.32
N ALA A 18 -31.55 -38.41 -31.25
CA ALA A 18 -30.31 -37.66 -31.25
C ALA A 18 -30.06 -37.20 -29.81
N VAL A 19 -29.37 -38.02 -29.03
CA VAL A 19 -28.86 -37.62 -27.71
C VAL A 19 -27.59 -36.81 -27.96
N LEU A 20 -27.71 -35.49 -27.94
CA LEU A 20 -26.57 -34.57 -27.85
C LEU A 20 -26.01 -34.66 -26.42
N LEU A 21 -24.92 -35.41 -26.26
CA LEU A 21 -24.09 -35.40 -25.06
C LEU A 21 -23.34 -34.06 -25.00
N LEU A 22 -23.87 -33.11 -24.22
CA LEU A 22 -23.13 -31.93 -23.79
C LEU A 22 -22.10 -32.36 -22.73
N LEU A 23 -20.83 -32.46 -23.14
CA LEU A 23 -19.70 -32.61 -22.23
C LEU A 23 -19.50 -31.28 -21.48
N PHE A 24 -20.10 -31.15 -20.29
CA PHE A 24 -19.71 -30.13 -19.32
C PHE A 24 -18.33 -30.49 -18.77
N SER A 25 -17.28 -29.90 -19.35
CA SER A 25 -15.96 -29.87 -18.72
C SER A 25 -16.04 -28.93 -17.52
N ALA A 26 -16.13 -29.51 -16.32
CA ALA A 26 -15.98 -28.76 -15.08
C ALA A 26 -14.50 -28.41 -14.90
N SER A 27 -14.08 -27.32 -15.53
CA SER A 27 -12.78 -26.69 -15.26
C SER A 27 -12.86 -26.07 -13.87
N VAL A 28 -12.31 -26.77 -12.87
CA VAL A 28 -12.10 -26.23 -11.52
C VAL A 28 -11.15 -25.04 -11.65
N LEU A 29 -11.71 -23.82 -11.59
CA LEU A 29 -10.95 -22.60 -11.44
C LEU A 29 -10.39 -22.58 -10.01
N LEU A 30 -9.18 -23.12 -9.85
CA LEU A 30 -8.33 -22.75 -8.73
C LEU A 30 -8.13 -21.23 -8.82
N PRO A 31 -8.41 -20.45 -7.77
CA PRO A 31 -7.96 -19.07 -7.74
C PRO A 31 -6.44 -19.14 -7.64
N ALA A 32 -5.75 -19.06 -8.77
CA ALA A 32 -4.37 -18.63 -8.78
C ALA A 32 -4.36 -17.30 -8.03
N ALA A 33 -3.51 -17.22 -7.00
CA ALA A 33 -3.21 -15.95 -6.36
C ALA A 33 -2.92 -14.95 -7.48
N ARG A 34 -3.82 -13.97 -7.66
CA ARG A 34 -3.53 -12.85 -8.53
C ARG A 34 -2.42 -12.08 -7.84
N ALA A 35 -1.18 -12.38 -8.21
CA ALA A 35 -0.15 -11.35 -8.20
C ALA A 35 -0.75 -10.22 -9.02
N GLN A 36 -0.96 -9.07 -8.37
CA GLN A 36 -1.39 -7.88 -9.06
C GLN A 36 -0.30 -7.58 -10.10
N GLU A 37 -0.67 -7.67 -11.37
CA GLU A 37 0.16 -7.28 -12.49
C GLU A 37 0.51 -5.81 -12.28
N GLU A 38 1.77 -5.54 -11.95
CA GLU A 38 2.31 -4.18 -11.87
C GLU A 38 2.21 -3.61 -13.28
N THR A 39 1.31 -2.66 -13.46
CA THR A 39 1.14 -1.96 -14.73
C THR A 39 2.44 -1.24 -15.05
N GLU A 40 2.98 -1.47 -16.24
CA GLU A 40 4.01 -0.66 -16.91
C GLU A 40 3.49 0.77 -17.20
N GLU A 41 2.90 1.45 -16.22
CA GLU A 41 2.88 2.91 -16.22
C GLU A 41 4.30 3.34 -15.89
N GLU A 42 4.92 4.12 -16.78
CA GLU A 42 6.16 4.84 -16.47
C GLU A 42 6.04 5.41 -15.05
N GLU A 43 6.92 4.98 -14.14
CA GLU A 43 6.80 5.38 -12.73
C GLU A 43 6.65 6.91 -12.67
N GLU A 44 5.53 7.38 -12.13
CA GLU A 44 5.17 8.81 -12.15
C GLU A 44 6.27 9.67 -11.48
N PHE A 45 7.03 9.06 -10.58
CA PHE A 45 8.23 9.61 -9.96
C PHE A 45 9.27 8.50 -9.78
N SER A 46 10.55 8.87 -9.71
CA SER A 46 11.67 7.96 -9.45
C SER A 46 12.50 8.42 -8.25
N TYR A 47 13.22 7.48 -7.62
CA TYR A 47 14.26 7.78 -6.62
C TYR A 47 15.66 7.96 -7.22
N LEU A 48 15.83 7.74 -8.52
CA LEU A 48 17.10 8.00 -9.20
C LEU A 48 17.37 9.50 -9.21
N LEU A 49 18.50 9.90 -8.61
CA LEU A 49 18.85 11.31 -8.39
C LEU A 49 18.94 12.12 -9.69
N ASP A 50 19.45 11.50 -10.76
CA ASP A 50 19.73 12.15 -12.05
C ASP A 50 18.60 11.90 -13.09
N ALA A 51 17.48 11.28 -12.69
CA ALA A 51 16.35 11.06 -13.59
C ALA A 51 15.50 12.33 -13.74
N GLU A 52 14.84 12.48 -14.89
CA GLU A 52 13.95 13.62 -15.19
C GLU A 52 12.76 13.69 -14.21
N ASN A 53 12.27 12.54 -13.75
CA ASN A 53 11.25 12.39 -12.71
C ASN A 53 11.87 12.09 -11.32
N GLY A 54 13.15 12.40 -11.12
CA GLY A 54 13.90 12.15 -9.88
C GLY A 54 13.59 13.13 -8.74
N PRO A 55 14.10 12.91 -7.52
CA PRO A 55 13.73 13.68 -6.33
C PRO A 55 13.91 15.20 -6.42
N VAL A 56 14.92 15.65 -7.17
CA VAL A 56 15.19 17.09 -7.38
C VAL A 56 14.09 17.74 -8.24
N HIS A 57 13.35 16.95 -9.02
CA HIS A 57 12.36 17.39 -10.00
C HIS A 57 10.91 17.07 -9.60
N TRP A 58 10.66 16.36 -8.50
CA TRP A 58 9.29 15.98 -8.10
C TRP A 58 8.31 17.16 -8.03
N GLY A 59 8.77 18.34 -7.60
CA GLY A 59 7.94 19.54 -7.54
C GLY A 59 7.50 20.12 -8.89
N ASP A 60 8.14 19.69 -9.99
CA ASP A 60 7.87 20.14 -11.34
C ASP A 60 7.01 19.14 -12.15
N ILE A 61 6.78 17.93 -11.62
CA ILE A 61 6.02 16.87 -12.30
C ILE A 61 4.52 17.22 -12.36
N LYS A 62 3.95 17.68 -11.23
CA LYS A 62 2.53 18.07 -11.11
C LYS A 62 2.37 19.30 -10.22
N GLU A 63 1.35 20.12 -10.50
CA GLU A 63 1.10 21.35 -9.72
C GLU A 63 0.82 21.05 -8.24
N GLU A 64 0.13 19.95 -7.96
CA GLU A 64 -0.18 19.47 -6.61
C GLU A 64 1.07 19.08 -5.81
N TRP A 65 2.19 18.81 -6.50
CA TRP A 65 3.46 18.39 -5.88
C TRP A 65 4.44 19.54 -5.70
N SER A 66 4.04 20.78 -6.04
CA SER A 66 4.90 21.96 -5.97
C SER A 66 5.57 22.18 -4.61
N ALA A 67 4.98 21.68 -3.51
CA ALA A 67 5.57 21.71 -2.18
C ALA A 67 6.89 20.93 -2.07
N CYS A 68 7.10 19.88 -2.87
CA CYS A 68 8.36 19.12 -2.90
C CYS A 68 9.55 19.99 -3.31
N GLY A 69 9.35 20.92 -4.25
CA GLY A 69 10.42 21.84 -4.71
C GLY A 69 10.40 23.21 -4.04
N LYS A 70 9.24 23.70 -3.60
CA LYS A 70 9.06 25.09 -3.11
C LYS A 70 8.79 25.18 -1.61
N GLY A 71 8.60 24.06 -0.93
CA GLY A 71 8.34 24.02 0.52
C GLY A 71 9.58 24.35 1.35
N ASN A 72 9.38 25.01 2.49
CA ASN A 72 10.47 25.39 3.42
C ASN A 72 10.58 24.50 4.67
N MET A 73 9.72 23.48 4.76
CA MET A 73 9.63 22.55 5.90
C MET A 73 9.53 21.11 5.40
N GLN A 74 10.35 20.76 4.41
CA GLN A 74 10.39 19.40 3.85
C GLN A 74 11.16 18.45 4.77
N SER A 75 10.81 17.17 4.68
CA SER A 75 11.57 16.05 5.25
C SER A 75 12.13 15.20 4.10
N PRO A 76 13.17 14.36 4.32
CA PRO A 76 13.90 14.18 5.59
C PRO A 76 14.86 15.34 5.92
N ILE A 77 15.43 15.29 7.14
CA ILE A 77 16.48 16.22 7.59
C ILE A 77 17.65 15.48 8.26
N ASP A 78 18.79 16.16 8.34
CA ASP A 78 19.88 15.78 9.24
C ASP A 78 19.61 16.27 10.67
N LEU A 79 19.54 15.33 11.61
CA LEU A 79 19.40 15.54 13.05
C LEU A 79 20.78 15.78 13.68
N ALA A 80 21.33 16.97 13.46
CA ALA A 80 22.65 17.33 13.99
C ALA A 80 22.60 17.73 15.47
N SER A 81 23.40 17.08 16.31
CA SER A 81 23.51 17.38 17.75
C SER A 81 23.77 18.86 18.06
N PRO A 82 24.63 19.61 17.31
CA PRO A 82 24.83 21.05 17.55
C PRO A 82 23.61 21.93 17.28
N ARG A 83 22.63 21.44 16.51
CA ARG A 83 21.42 22.18 16.10
C ARG A 83 20.17 21.77 16.90
N VAL A 84 20.29 20.79 17.81
CA VAL A 84 19.18 20.32 18.65
C VAL A 84 19.14 21.10 19.96
N SER A 85 17.93 21.49 20.38
CA SER A 85 17.68 22.09 21.68
C SER A 85 16.96 21.10 22.60
N LEU A 86 17.43 20.96 23.84
CA LEU A 86 16.77 20.12 24.84
C LEU A 86 15.48 20.79 25.31
N VAL A 87 14.34 20.18 25.02
CA VAL A 87 13.02 20.62 25.49
C VAL A 87 12.53 19.65 26.56
N ARG A 88 12.82 19.95 27.84
CA ARG A 88 12.49 19.06 28.98
C ARG A 88 10.99 18.79 29.17
N GLY A 89 10.13 19.67 28.64
CA GLY A 89 8.68 19.55 28.75
C GLY A 89 8.03 18.52 27.83
N LEU A 90 8.77 17.89 26.91
CA LEU A 90 8.21 16.91 25.97
C LEU A 90 7.79 15.59 26.64
N GLY A 91 8.45 15.22 27.74
CA GLY A 91 8.19 13.95 28.44
C GLY A 91 8.59 12.71 27.62
N TYR A 92 8.05 11.56 28.00
CA TYR A 92 8.21 10.31 27.26
C TYR A 92 7.14 10.19 26.17
N LEU A 93 7.47 9.46 25.10
CA LEU A 93 6.52 9.15 24.04
C LEU A 93 5.40 8.24 24.57
N ASN A 94 4.24 8.84 24.84
CA ASN A 94 3.08 8.13 25.36
C ASN A 94 2.34 7.42 24.22
N HIS A 95 2.43 6.09 24.16
CA HIS A 95 1.81 5.27 23.14
C HIS A 95 1.07 4.08 23.75
N SER A 96 0.04 3.63 23.06
CA SER A 96 -0.74 2.44 23.39
C SER A 96 -1.11 1.74 22.10
N TYR A 97 -0.27 0.81 21.66
CA TYR A 97 -0.51 0.00 20.47
C TYR A 97 -1.11 -1.36 20.84
N VAL A 98 -1.98 -1.87 19.98
CA VAL A 98 -2.61 -3.19 20.13
C VAL A 98 -2.52 -3.96 18.82
N PRO A 99 -2.46 -5.30 18.85
CA PRO A 99 -2.54 -6.10 17.63
C PRO A 99 -3.84 -5.82 16.87
N ALA A 100 -3.73 -5.63 15.57
CA ALA A 100 -4.87 -5.43 14.68
C ALA A 100 -4.63 -6.17 13.36
N ASN A 101 -5.71 -6.46 12.64
CA ASN A 101 -5.62 -6.98 11.29
C ASN A 101 -4.92 -5.96 10.39
N ALA A 102 -4.03 -6.45 9.55
CA ALA A 102 -3.26 -5.63 8.64
C ALA A 102 -2.95 -6.38 7.35
N THR A 103 -2.70 -5.61 6.30
CA THR A 103 -2.32 -6.10 4.98
C THR A 103 -0.93 -5.56 4.62
N ILE A 104 -0.08 -6.43 4.08
CA ILE A 104 1.20 -6.04 3.47
C ILE A 104 0.93 -5.67 2.02
N VAL A 105 1.40 -4.49 1.60
CA VAL A 105 1.19 -3.92 0.28
C VAL A 105 2.53 -3.49 -0.28
N ASN A 106 2.91 -4.03 -1.44
CA ASN A 106 3.97 -3.46 -2.25
C ASN A 106 3.38 -2.30 -3.06
N ARG A 107 3.91 -1.09 -2.91
CA ARG A 107 3.44 0.11 -3.63
C ARG A 107 4.33 0.48 -4.82
N GLY A 108 5.29 -0.37 -5.18
CA GLY A 108 6.32 -0.11 -6.19
C GLY A 108 7.51 0.68 -5.62
N HIS A 109 7.23 1.70 -4.79
CA HIS A 109 8.27 2.53 -4.17
C HIS A 109 8.63 2.14 -2.73
N ASP A 110 7.79 1.38 -2.04
CA ASP A 110 8.08 0.83 -0.73
C ASP A 110 7.21 -0.40 -0.40
N ILE A 111 7.52 -1.01 0.75
CA ILE A 111 6.66 -1.99 1.40
C ILE A 111 5.90 -1.29 2.51
N MET A 112 4.57 -1.39 2.48
CA MET A 112 3.67 -0.82 3.48
C MET A 112 2.94 -1.93 4.24
N VAL A 113 2.81 -1.80 5.54
CA VAL A 113 1.79 -2.49 6.34
C VAL A 113 0.64 -1.52 6.59
N LYS A 114 -0.56 -1.85 6.10
CA LYS A 114 -1.78 -1.06 6.31
C LYS A 114 -2.65 -1.71 7.37
N PHE A 115 -3.01 -0.98 8.42
CA PHE A 115 -3.92 -1.49 9.45
C PHE A 115 -5.38 -1.32 9.03
N GLU A 116 -6.17 -2.38 9.17
CA GLU A 116 -7.60 -2.43 8.82
C GLU A 116 -8.51 -2.16 10.04
N GLY A 117 -7.95 -2.30 11.25
CA GLY A 117 -8.63 -2.05 12.52
C GLY A 117 -7.92 -0.98 13.36
N ASP A 118 -8.34 -0.87 14.62
CA ASP A 118 -7.67 -0.01 15.59
C ASP A 118 -6.36 -0.67 16.07
N ALA A 119 -5.22 -0.19 15.57
CA ALA A 119 -3.89 -0.60 15.99
C ALA A 119 -3.38 0.19 17.22
N GLY A 120 -4.23 1.04 17.79
CA GLY A 120 -3.90 1.94 18.88
C GLY A 120 -3.34 3.28 18.39
N SER A 121 -2.68 4.01 19.30
CA SER A 121 -2.32 5.41 19.06
C SER A 121 -1.10 5.88 19.84
N VAL A 122 -0.58 7.04 19.44
CA VAL A 122 0.34 7.87 20.22
C VAL A 122 -0.39 9.14 20.67
N SER A 123 -0.09 9.63 21.87
CA SER A 123 -0.62 10.90 22.38
C SER A 123 0.43 12.01 22.29
N ILE A 124 0.10 13.08 21.58
CA ILE A 124 0.96 14.27 21.42
C ILE A 124 0.19 15.47 21.95
N ALA A 125 0.72 16.08 23.02
CA ALA A 125 0.07 17.21 23.70
C ALA A 125 -1.42 16.97 24.04
N GLY A 126 -1.74 15.74 24.47
CA GLY A 126 -3.12 15.33 24.81
C GLY A 126 -3.99 14.97 23.60
N THR A 127 -3.51 15.15 22.37
CA THR A 127 -4.22 14.74 21.16
C THR A 127 -3.84 13.32 20.78
N PRO A 128 -4.80 12.40 20.60
CA PRO A 128 -4.52 11.07 20.08
C PRO A 128 -4.30 11.11 18.55
N TYR A 129 -3.24 10.42 18.11
CA TYR A 129 -2.93 10.14 16.71
C TYR A 129 -2.93 8.62 16.53
N PHE A 130 -3.90 8.11 15.77
CA PHE A 130 -4.13 6.67 15.58
C PHE A 130 -3.19 6.12 14.53
N LEU A 131 -2.55 4.99 14.80
CA LEU A 131 -1.63 4.33 13.88
C LEU A 131 -2.42 3.80 12.67
N ARG A 132 -2.00 4.18 11.46
CA ARG A 132 -2.68 3.78 10.21
C ARG A 132 -1.85 2.88 9.34
N GLN A 133 -0.56 3.17 9.23
CA GLN A 133 0.34 2.39 8.38
C GLN A 133 1.79 2.48 8.83
N LEU A 134 2.55 1.45 8.46
CA LEU A 134 3.99 1.36 8.58
C LEU A 134 4.57 1.28 7.18
N HIS A 135 5.70 1.90 6.93
CA HIS A 135 6.47 1.66 5.70
C HIS A 135 7.96 1.82 5.96
N TRP A 136 8.77 1.24 5.08
CA TRP A 136 10.22 1.20 5.25
C TRP A 136 10.94 1.85 4.08
N HIS A 137 12.02 2.57 4.41
CA HIS A 137 13.00 3.08 3.46
C HIS A 137 14.37 2.45 3.74
N SER A 138 15.12 2.14 2.69
CA SER A 138 16.49 1.64 2.78
C SER A 138 17.36 2.33 1.72
N PRO A 139 18.44 3.05 2.09
CA PRO A 139 18.90 3.32 3.46
C PRO A 139 17.96 4.31 4.19
N THR A 140 18.34 4.78 5.38
CA THR A 140 17.54 5.82 6.06
C THR A 140 17.46 7.10 5.25
N GLU A 141 16.28 7.73 5.30
CA GLU A 141 16.04 9.03 4.70
C GLU A 141 16.62 10.12 5.59
N HIS A 142 16.30 10.07 6.89
CA HIS A 142 16.92 10.93 7.89
C HIS A 142 18.37 10.51 8.16
N SER A 143 19.16 11.46 8.65
CA SER A 143 20.51 11.20 9.13
C SER A 143 20.70 11.75 10.54
N ILE A 144 21.66 11.18 11.28
CA ILE A 144 22.07 11.67 12.60
C ILE A 144 23.52 12.09 12.49
N ASN A 145 23.80 13.38 12.67
CA ASN A 145 25.14 13.95 12.48
C ASN A 145 25.76 13.57 11.12
N GLY A 146 24.94 13.61 10.06
CA GLY A 146 25.35 13.25 8.69
C GLY A 146 25.46 11.75 8.42
N ARG A 147 25.31 10.88 9.42
CA ARG A 147 25.32 9.41 9.24
C ARG A 147 23.93 8.90 8.88
N ARG A 148 23.84 8.14 7.79
CA ARG A 148 22.67 7.30 7.46
C ARG A 148 22.85 5.89 8.03
N TYR A 149 21.74 5.26 8.35
CA TYR A 149 21.68 3.90 8.88
C TYR A 149 21.10 2.97 7.79
N ASP A 150 20.97 1.68 8.12
CA ASP A 150 20.69 0.66 7.11
C ASP A 150 19.22 0.67 6.64
N MET A 151 18.27 1.00 7.52
CA MET A 151 16.85 1.07 7.18
C MET A 151 16.09 1.97 8.16
N GLU A 152 15.02 2.61 7.70
CA GLU A 152 14.15 3.48 8.49
C GLU A 152 12.70 3.01 8.40
N LEU A 153 12.07 2.73 9.54
CA LEU A 153 10.63 2.52 9.61
C LEU A 153 9.94 3.85 9.89
N HIS A 154 8.94 4.18 9.10
CA HIS A 154 8.00 5.26 9.37
C HIS A 154 6.68 4.69 9.86
N MET A 155 6.32 5.04 11.09
CA MET A 155 5.00 4.75 11.66
C MET A 155 4.10 5.97 11.45
N PHE A 156 3.19 5.91 10.47
CA PHE A 156 2.30 7.02 10.15
C PHE A 156 1.00 6.95 10.97
N HIS A 157 0.69 8.06 11.63
CA HIS A 157 -0.47 8.24 12.47
C HIS A 157 -1.32 9.43 12.02
N GLU A 158 -2.61 9.36 12.29
CA GLU A 158 -3.55 10.43 11.97
C GLU A 158 -4.50 10.71 13.16
N SER A 159 -4.69 11.99 13.48
CA SER A 159 -5.67 12.44 14.48
C SER A 159 -7.10 12.45 13.93
N ALA A 160 -8.10 12.58 14.81
CA ALA A 160 -9.50 12.70 14.40
C ALA A 160 -9.80 13.93 13.51
N GLN A 161 -8.89 14.91 13.48
CA GLN A 161 -8.97 16.11 12.63
C GLN A 161 -8.14 16.00 11.35
N GLY A 162 -7.61 14.83 11.01
CA GLY A 162 -6.81 14.61 9.79
C GLY A 162 -5.39 15.17 9.86
N LYS A 163 -4.89 15.55 11.06
CA LYS A 163 -3.47 15.93 11.23
C LYS A 163 -2.60 14.69 11.31
N ALA A 164 -1.46 14.71 10.62
CA ALA A 164 -0.49 13.63 10.59
C ALA A 164 0.57 13.74 11.69
N ALA A 165 1.08 12.59 12.14
CA ALA A 165 2.30 12.46 12.92
C ALA A 165 3.06 11.20 12.51
N VAL A 166 4.38 11.28 12.40
CA VAL A 166 5.24 10.14 12.03
C VAL A 166 6.26 9.88 13.13
N ILE A 167 6.39 8.62 13.54
CA ILE A 167 7.50 8.15 14.37
C ILE A 167 8.49 7.41 13.46
N GLY A 168 9.74 7.88 13.42
CA GLY A 168 10.84 7.23 12.72
C GLY A 168 11.62 6.29 13.63
N VAL A 169 11.92 5.08 13.16
CA VAL A 169 12.77 4.10 13.86
C VAL A 169 13.92 3.72 12.94
N PHE A 170 15.15 3.95 13.39
CA PHE A 170 16.38 3.61 12.67
C PHE A 170 16.79 2.17 12.98
N TYR A 171 17.21 1.43 11.97
CA TYR A 171 17.75 0.08 12.08
C TYR A 171 19.23 0.07 11.70
N GLU A 172 20.01 -0.74 12.43
CA GLU A 172 21.35 -1.19 12.03
C GLU A 172 21.30 -2.70 11.81
N VAL A 173 22.01 -3.18 10.79
CA VAL A 173 22.18 -4.62 10.55
C VAL A 173 22.83 -5.25 11.76
N GLY A 174 22.17 -6.26 12.32
CA GLY A 174 22.65 -6.92 13.52
C GLY A 174 21.71 -8.02 13.98
N ALA A 175 21.31 -7.93 15.25
CA ALA A 175 20.41 -8.91 15.85
C ALA A 175 19.05 -8.93 15.15
N HIS A 176 18.39 -10.08 15.25
CA HIS A 176 17.08 -10.32 14.69
C HIS A 176 16.01 -9.38 15.26
N ASP A 177 15.23 -8.74 14.39
CA ASP A 177 14.04 -7.98 14.76
C ASP A 177 12.78 -8.88 14.76
N ALA A 178 12.11 -8.98 15.90
CA ALA A 178 10.95 -9.87 16.07
C ALA A 178 9.69 -9.40 15.32
N PHE A 179 9.60 -8.12 14.96
CA PHE A 179 8.49 -7.60 14.17
C PHE A 179 8.65 -8.00 12.71
N LEU A 180 9.84 -7.84 12.13
CA LEU A 180 10.11 -8.09 10.70
C LEU A 180 10.05 -9.57 10.29
N HIS A 181 10.12 -10.51 11.23
CA HIS A 181 10.11 -11.94 10.94
C HIS A 181 8.70 -12.56 10.85
N LYS A 182 7.67 -11.85 11.31
CA LYS A 182 6.30 -12.39 11.34
C LYS A 182 5.63 -12.37 9.97
#